data_AF-A0A6J5ILC1-F1
#
_entry.id   AF-A0A6J5ILC1-F1
#
_cell.length_a   1.000
_cell.length_b   1.000
_cell.length_c   1.000
_cell.angle_alpha   90.00
_cell.angle_beta   90.00
_cell.angle_gamma   90.00
#
_symmetry.space_group_name_H-M   'P 1'
#
loop_
_entity.id
_entity.type
_entity.pdbx_description
1 polymer ?
#
loop_
_entity_poly.entity_id
_entity_poly.type
_entity_poly.pdbx_seq_one_letter_code
_entity_poly.pdbx_strand_id
1 'polypeptide(L)'
;MLLTYDAQDKRVSRRPDAYVGGTVTFKVHPARLPLHDAMTDAPTRRYVVAGDTLELIDASVNFQWLKVRYRNPHAGAVQGWVSAKEVTGN
;
A
#
# COMPACT_ATOMS: atom_id res chain seq x y z
N MET A 1 -1.68 12.54 -0.38
CA MET A 1 -0.48 12.91 -1.19
C MET A 1 0.73 12.29 -0.52
N LEU A 2 1.36 11.27 -1.11
CA LEU A 2 2.57 10.67 -0.52
C LEU A 2 3.71 11.69 -0.65
N LEU A 3 4.18 12.21 0.47
CA LEU A 3 5.30 13.14 0.52
C LEU A 3 6.60 12.34 0.42
N THR A 4 7.23 12.37 -0.75
CA THR A 4 8.54 11.77 -0.97
C THR A 4 9.51 12.81 -1.49
N TYR A 5 10.78 12.63 -1.12
CA TYR A 5 11.87 13.49 -1.53
C TYR A 5 12.64 12.78 -2.65
N ASP A 6 13.05 13.52 -3.69
CA ASP A 6 13.94 12.96 -4.71
C ASP A 6 15.39 12.89 -4.21
N ALA A 7 16.29 12.37 -5.05
CA ALA A 7 17.72 12.23 -4.72
C ALA A 7 18.44 13.57 -4.46
N GLN A 8 17.78 14.71 -4.72
CA GLN A 8 18.27 16.07 -4.50
C GLN A 8 17.54 16.73 -3.31
N ASP A 9 16.83 15.94 -2.49
CA ASP A 9 16.05 16.37 -1.33
C ASP A 9 14.90 17.34 -1.68
N LYS A 10 14.42 17.33 -2.93
CA LYS A 10 13.29 18.15 -3.35
C LYS A 10 12.00 17.38 -3.11
N ARG A 11 11.00 18.05 -2.55
CA ARG A 11 9.65 17.50 -2.33
C ARG A 11 8.98 17.24 -3.68
N VAL A 12 8.69 15.98 -3.98
CA VAL A 12 8.02 15.58 -5.21
C VAL A 12 6.79 14.74 -4.88
N SER A 13 5.63 15.23 -5.29
CA SER A 13 4.37 14.50 -5.26
C SER A 13 4.16 13.85 -6.63
N ARG A 14 4.35 12.54 -6.72
CA ARG A 14 4.08 11.77 -7.95
C ARG A 14 3.24 10.54 -7.65
N ARG A 15 2.41 10.15 -8.61
CA ARG A 15 1.67 8.89 -8.53
C ARG A 15 2.65 7.71 -8.64
N PRO A 16 2.39 6.57 -7.97
CA PRO A 16 3.28 5.41 -8.01
C PRO A 16 3.59 4.91 -9.43
N ASP A 17 2.64 5.04 -10.37
CA ASP A 17 2.82 4.69 -11.79
C ASP A 17 3.87 5.54 -12.53
N ALA A 18 4.23 6.71 -12.00
CA ALA A 18 5.24 7.60 -12.58
C ALA A 18 6.67 7.27 -12.12
N TYR A 19 6.87 6.27 -11.26
CA TYR A 19 8.20 5.77 -10.92
C TYR A 19 8.74 4.89 -12.07
N VAL A 20 9.49 5.51 -12.96
CA VAL A 20 10.40 4.78 -13.85
C VAL A 20 11.56 4.26 -13.00
N GLY A 21 11.48 2.99 -12.57
CA GLY A 21 12.67 2.21 -12.17
C GLY A 21 12.80 1.76 -10.72
N GLY A 22 11.74 1.78 -9.88
CA GLY A 22 11.85 1.27 -8.51
C GLY A 22 10.54 0.74 -7.93
N THR A 23 10.60 -0.46 -7.34
CA THR A 23 9.50 -1.06 -6.58
C THR A 23 9.42 -0.42 -5.19
N VAL A 24 8.36 0.33 -4.91
CA VAL A 24 8.10 0.84 -3.55
C VAL A 24 7.56 -0.30 -2.71
N THR A 25 8.26 -0.61 -1.61
CA THR A 25 7.81 -1.60 -0.62
C THR A 25 7.71 -0.98 0.77
N PHE A 26 6.83 -1.52 1.60
CA PHE A 26 6.70 -1.10 3.00
C PHE A 26 6.34 -2.29 3.89
N LYS A 27 6.72 -2.18 5.17
CA LYS A 27 6.35 -3.17 6.19
C LYS A 27 5.01 -2.85 6.80
N VAL A 28 4.21 -3.89 7.02
CA VAL A 28 2.97 -3.80 7.78
C VAL A 28 3.30 -3.65 9.26
N HIS A 29 2.79 -2.58 9.88
CA HIS A 29 2.93 -2.33 11.31
C HIS A 29 1.69 -2.73 12.12
N PRO A 30 0.45 -2.48 11.67
CA PRO A 30 -0.73 -2.94 12.38
C PRO A 30 -0.77 -4.46 12.52
N ALA A 31 -1.28 -4.97 13.65
CA ALA A 31 -1.38 -6.41 13.89
C ALA A 31 -2.19 -7.13 12.79
N ARG A 32 -3.25 -6.48 12.30
CA ARG A 32 -4.04 -6.91 11.14
C ARG A 32 -4.39 -5.67 10.33
N LEU A 33 -3.88 -5.60 9.11
CA LEU A 33 -4.23 -4.57 8.14
C LEU A 33 -5.26 -5.15 7.17
N PRO A 34 -6.50 -4.64 7.16
CA PRO A 34 -7.54 -5.07 6.22
C PRO A 34 -7.08 -4.99 4.77
N LEU A 35 -7.46 -5.99 3.97
CA LEU A 35 -7.17 -6.03 2.54
C LEU A 35 -8.48 -6.18 1.77
N HIS A 36 -8.86 -5.11 1.09
CA HIS A 36 -10.13 -4.96 0.41
C HIS A 36 -10.01 -5.29 -1.08
N ASP A 37 -11.07 -5.82 -1.67
CA ASP A 37 -11.12 -6.07 -3.12
C ASP A 37 -11.40 -4.78 -3.92
N ALA A 38 -11.93 -3.74 -3.26
CA ALA A 38 -12.21 -2.42 -3.82
C ALA A 38 -11.87 -1.30 -2.84
N MET A 39 -11.85 -0.05 -3.32
CA MET A 39 -11.63 1.16 -2.50
C MET A 39 -12.86 1.50 -1.63
N THR A 40 -13.18 0.65 -0.65
CA THR A 40 -14.38 0.80 0.19
C THR A 40 -14.10 0.45 1.64
N ASP A 41 -14.71 1.19 2.56
CA ASP A 41 -14.65 0.95 4.00
C ASP A 41 -15.51 -0.24 4.46
N ALA A 42 -16.11 -0.99 3.53
CA ALA A 42 -16.87 -2.20 3.88
C ALA A 42 -15.96 -3.22 4.61
N PRO A 43 -16.45 -3.88 5.67
CA PRO A 43 -15.69 -4.89 6.38
C PRO A 43 -15.19 -5.99 5.43
N THR A 44 -13.94 -6.40 5.59
CA THR A 44 -13.32 -7.51 4.84
C THR A 44 -12.83 -8.58 5.81
N ARG A 45 -12.90 -9.84 5.37
CA ARG A 45 -12.34 -10.98 6.12
C ARG A 45 -10.85 -11.15 5.89
N ARG A 46 -10.32 -10.57 4.81
CA ARG A 46 -8.93 -10.73 4.40
C ARG A 46 -8.09 -9.62 5.00
N TYR A 47 -6.92 -9.98 5.48
CA TYR A 47 -5.96 -9.06 6.08
C TYR A 47 -4.54 -9.56 5.84
N VAL A 48 -3.59 -8.63 5.91
CA VAL A 48 -2.15 -8.90 6.02
C VAL A 48 -1.72 -8.58 7.45
N VAL A 49 -0.62 -9.18 7.90
CA VAL A 49 -0.22 -9.14 9.32
C VAL A 49 1.06 -8.35 9.52
N ALA A 50 1.27 -7.88 10.74
CA ALA A 50 2.48 -7.16 11.10
C ALA A 50 3.75 -7.94 10.71
N GLY A 51 4.71 -7.25 10.09
CA GLY A 51 5.95 -7.83 9.58
C GLY A 51 5.90 -8.23 8.11
N ASP A 52 4.71 -8.39 7.51
CA ASP A 52 4.58 -8.62 6.07
C ASP A 52 5.18 -7.45 5.29
N THR A 53 5.76 -7.76 4.13
CA THR A 53 6.25 -6.74 3.18
C THR A 53 5.27 -6.65 2.02
N LEU A 54 4.75 -5.44 1.80
CA LEU A 54 3.82 -5.12 0.71
C LEU A 54 4.54 -4.30 -0.34
N GLU A 55 4.20 -4.54 -1.60
CA GLU A 55 4.61 -3.74 -2.74
C GLU A 55 3.47 -2.81 -3.14
N LEU A 56 3.73 -1.51 -3.22
CA LEU A 56 2.79 -0.52 -3.72
C LEU A 56 2.80 -0.56 -5.25
N ILE A 57 1.67 -0.89 -5.85
CA ILE A 57 1.53 -1.02 -7.31
C ILE A 57 0.62 0.03 -7.94
N ASP A 58 -0.24 0.69 -7.14
CA ASP A 58 -1.11 1.78 -7.57
C ASP A 58 -1.62 2.57 -6.35
N ALA A 59 -2.17 3.76 -6.56
CA ALA A 59 -2.85 4.53 -5.54
C ALA A 59 -4.03 5.31 -6.11
N SER A 60 -5.09 5.44 -5.32
CA SER A 60 -6.17 6.39 -5.59
C SER A 60 -5.66 7.82 -5.74
N VAL A 61 -6.39 8.65 -6.48
CA VAL A 61 -6.00 10.04 -6.78
C VAL A 61 -5.72 10.88 -5.52
N ASN A 62 -6.48 10.63 -4.45
CA ASN A 62 -6.32 11.32 -3.17
C ASN A 62 -5.39 10.58 -2.19
N PHE A 63 -4.85 9.42 -2.58
CA PHE A 63 -3.99 8.55 -1.77
C PHE A 63 -4.65 8.01 -0.49
N GLN A 64 -5.98 7.97 -0.42
CA GLN A 64 -6.68 7.33 0.70
C GLN A 64 -6.68 5.81 0.59
N TRP A 65 -6.55 5.30 -0.63
CA TRP A 65 -6.45 3.89 -0.95
C TRP A 65 -5.16 3.61 -1.70
N LEU A 66 -4.45 2.57 -1.25
CA LEU A 66 -3.21 2.09 -1.83
C LEU A 66 -3.45 0.68 -2.36
N LYS A 67 -3.16 0.44 -3.63
CA LYS A 67 -3.20 -0.90 -4.19
C LYS A 67 -1.87 -1.56 -3.93
N VAL A 68 -1.93 -2.73 -3.30
CA VAL A 68 -0.75 -3.47 -2.90
C VAL A 68 -0.73 -4.84 -3.53
N ARG A 69 0.48 -5.35 -3.74
CA ARG A 69 0.77 -6.75 -4.01
C ARG A 69 1.52 -7.32 -2.82
N TYR A 70 1.09 -8.48 -2.34
CA TYR A 70 1.82 -9.23 -1.33
C TYR A 70 2.01 -10.67 -1.79
N ARG A 71 3.12 -11.28 -1.37
CA ARG A 71 3.44 -12.67 -1.73
C ARG A 71 3.02 -13.59 -0.59
N ASN A 72 1.91 -14.29 -0.79
CA ASN A 72 1.47 -15.34 0.11
C ASN A 72 2.24 -16.63 -0.19
N PRO A 73 2.90 -17.28 0.79
CA PRO A 73 3.56 -18.56 0.59
C PRO A 73 2.63 -19.68 0.09
N HIS A 74 1.35 -19.64 0.47
CA HIS A 74 0.35 -20.66 0.16
C HIS A 74 -0.49 -20.35 -1.08
N ALA A 75 -0.71 -19.07 -1.38
CA ALA A 75 -1.62 -18.62 -2.45
C ALA A 75 -0.94 -17.86 -3.59
N GLY A 76 0.39 -17.66 -3.53
CA GLY A 76 1.13 -16.89 -4.52
C GLY A 76 0.95 -15.38 -4.38
N ALA A 77 1.14 -14.64 -5.47
CA ALA A 77 1.01 -13.19 -5.46
C ALA A 77 -0.46 -12.78 -5.38
N VAL A 78 -0.83 -12.06 -4.33
CA VAL A 78 -2.20 -11.60 -4.10
C VAL A 78 -2.24 -10.09 -4.05
N GLN A 79 -3.26 -9.50 -4.67
CA GLN A 79 -3.45 -8.05 -4.72
C GLN A 79 -4.68 -7.63 -3.92
N GLY A 80 -4.74 -6.35 -3.55
CA GLY A 80 -5.90 -5.72 -2.93
C GLY A 80 -5.63 -4.25 -2.60
N TRP A 81 -6.61 -3.61 -1.99
CA TRP A 81 -6.56 -2.23 -1.53
C TRP A 81 -6.44 -2.18 -0.02
N VAL A 82 -5.56 -1.32 0.48
CA VAL A 82 -5.46 -0.98 1.91
C VAL A 82 -5.78 0.49 2.09
N SER A 83 -6.44 0.84 3.20
CA SER A 83 -6.71 2.25 3.51
C SER A 83 -5.50 2.91 4.16
N ALA A 84 -5.17 4.13 3.74
CA ALA A 84 -4.05 4.88 4.32
C ALA A 84 -4.22 5.11 5.83
N LYS A 85 -5.46 5.33 6.30
CA LYS A 85 -5.76 5.49 7.73
C LYS A 85 -5.45 4.22 8.55
N GLU A 86 -5.76 3.06 7.97
CA GLU A 86 -5.53 1.76 8.61
C GLU A 86 -4.05 1.41 8.64
N VAL A 87 -3.30 1.79 7.59
CA VAL A 87 -1.84 1.63 7.54
C VAL A 87 -1.16 2.46 8.63
N THR A 88 -1.63 3.68 8.89
CA THR A 88 -1.04 4.58 9.90
C THR A 88 -1.50 4.32 11.33
N GLY A 89 -2.49 3.45 11.53
CA GLY A 89 -2.97 3.06 12.86
C GLY A 89 -3.59 4.20 13.67
N ASN A 90 -4.16 5.21 13.00
CA ASN A 90 -4.69 6.44 13.62
C ASN A 90 -6.14 6.67 13.20
#